data_AF-A0A956L2X7-F1
#
_entry.id   AF-A0A956L2X7-F1
#
_cell.length_a   1.000
_cell.length_b   1.000
_cell.length_c   1.000
_cell.angle_alpha   90.00
_cell.angle_beta   90.00
_cell.angle_gamma   90.00
#
_symmetry.space_group_name_H-M   'P 1'
#
loop_
_entity.id
_entity.type
_entity.pdbx_description
1 polymer ?
#
loop_
_entity_poly.entity_id
_entity_poly.type
_entity_poly.pdbx_seq_one_letter_code
_entity_poly.pdbx_strand_id
1 'polypeptide(L)'
;GDALELRFRAGLPARGRRILGHQAARLLTEELPAAARRVAWSRIDTAAAQRHVELAEDHAHLQAQLAERGLVAFVRDGAILPRASGVSSAPLRGAVPWQSPPSLRVTLPTLHHGEVTGMGLPRGVTLVTGGGFHGKTTLLEAICRGIDPHVPGDGREWVVTSPDAVKLRSEDGRSVVGVDLRPFIGDLPGDRDTAAFTTPDASGSTSLAAAIMEALEVGATALLLDEDGCATNLLIRDARMQALVARETITPLIDRVRQLHDRAGVSTVLVVGGSGDYLEVADTVILMEDYRPHEVTARARAVAAEHPTGRAVLPPRGEIVPTPRRPRPRSFDPRRGQRSKVRARGLRELQLGEQTIDLGALEQLVDDSQARAIGVLLAWLHAHGREGDTLRVQADQALAAAAEHGLHGLDALPELAGVRRYELAAAINRLRSLRLV
;
A
#
# COMPACT_ATOMS: atom_id res chain seq x y z
N GLY A 1 -4.62 -27.94 18.54
CA GLY A 1 -4.06 -28.60 17.36
C GLY A 1 -2.58 -28.47 17.50
N ASP A 2 -1.93 -29.51 18.01
CA ASP A 2 -0.65 -29.36 18.74
C ASP A 2 0.55 -29.74 17.85
N ALA A 3 0.50 -29.36 16.58
CA ALA A 3 1.51 -29.70 15.60
C ALA A 3 1.93 -28.47 14.78
N LEU A 4 3.25 -28.36 14.55
CA LEU A 4 3.83 -27.38 13.63
C LEU A 4 3.90 -28.01 12.23
N GLU A 5 3.28 -27.36 11.24
CA GLU A 5 3.38 -27.75 9.83
C GLU A 5 4.45 -26.90 9.13
N LEU A 6 5.39 -27.55 8.42
CA LEU A 6 6.38 -26.89 7.59
C LEU A 6 6.09 -27.18 6.11
N ARG A 7 5.87 -26.12 5.33
CA ARG A 7 5.59 -26.21 3.89
C ARG A 7 6.78 -25.66 3.11
N PHE A 8 7.31 -26.46 2.18
CA PHE A 8 8.48 -26.08 1.38
C PHE A 8 8.52 -26.85 0.06
N ARG A 9 9.42 -26.44 -0.84
CA ARG A 9 9.75 -27.19 -2.06
C ARG A 9 11.09 -27.89 -1.88
N ALA A 10 11.16 -29.16 -2.25
CA ALA A 10 12.40 -29.92 -2.30
C ALA A 10 12.72 -30.31 -3.76
N GLY A 11 13.84 -29.82 -4.28
CA GLY A 11 14.33 -30.21 -5.60
C GLY A 11 14.98 -31.59 -5.54
N LEU A 12 14.34 -32.62 -6.10
CA LEU A 12 14.89 -33.98 -6.08
C LEU A 12 16.14 -34.08 -6.99
N PRO A 13 17.24 -34.67 -6.50
CA PRO A 13 18.52 -34.64 -7.20
C PRO A 13 18.53 -35.57 -8.42
N ALA A 14 19.10 -35.07 -9.52
CA ALA A 14 19.24 -35.78 -10.78
C ALA A 14 20.53 -35.40 -11.52
N ARG A 15 21.06 -36.34 -12.33
CA ARG A 15 22.13 -36.09 -13.30
C ARG A 15 21.54 -36.20 -14.71
N GLY A 16 21.23 -35.06 -15.32
CA GLY A 16 20.45 -35.02 -16.55
C GLY A 16 19.04 -35.59 -16.30
N ARG A 17 18.67 -36.67 -16.99
CA ARG A 17 17.40 -37.37 -16.80
C ARG A 17 17.48 -38.58 -15.86
N ARG A 18 18.64 -38.84 -15.24
CA ARG A 18 18.85 -39.97 -14.32
C ARG A 18 18.67 -39.52 -12.87
N ILE A 19 17.75 -40.16 -12.15
CA ILE A 19 17.52 -39.92 -10.72
C ILE A 19 18.76 -40.32 -9.91
N LEU A 20 19.18 -39.48 -8.97
CA LEU A 20 20.26 -39.79 -8.02
C LEU A 20 19.67 -40.35 -6.73
N GLY A 21 19.26 -41.62 -6.76
CA GLY A 21 18.47 -42.26 -5.69
C GLY A 21 19.10 -42.17 -4.29
N HIS A 22 20.40 -42.39 -4.16
CA HIS A 22 21.08 -42.28 -2.86
C HIS A 22 21.06 -40.85 -2.29
N GLN A 23 21.19 -39.83 -3.14
CA GLN A 23 21.12 -38.44 -2.69
C GLN A 23 19.69 -38.05 -2.34
N ALA A 24 18.71 -38.52 -3.12
CA ALA A 24 17.29 -38.31 -2.81
C ALA A 24 16.90 -38.96 -1.48
N ALA A 25 17.36 -40.19 -1.23
CA ALA A 25 17.15 -40.87 0.04
C ALA A 25 17.74 -40.05 1.21
N ARG A 26 19.02 -39.65 1.11
CA ARG A 26 19.67 -38.81 2.13
C ARG A 26 18.91 -37.51 2.40
N LEU A 27 18.48 -36.79 1.36
CA LEU A 27 17.68 -35.58 1.51
C LEU A 27 16.38 -35.85 2.29
N LEU A 28 15.62 -36.86 1.88
CA LEU A 28 14.28 -37.15 2.42
C LEU A 28 14.30 -37.81 3.81
N THR A 29 15.28 -38.67 4.09
CA THR A 29 15.29 -39.50 5.31
C THR A 29 16.26 -39.00 6.38
N GLU A 30 17.25 -38.16 6.02
CA GLU A 30 18.25 -37.65 6.96
C GLU A 30 18.17 -36.14 7.08
N GLU A 31 18.35 -35.40 5.99
CA GLU A 31 18.51 -33.94 6.02
C GLU A 31 17.21 -33.22 6.40
N LEU A 32 16.10 -33.54 5.74
CA LEU A 32 14.80 -32.93 6.04
C LEU A 32 14.31 -33.26 7.46
N PRO A 33 14.34 -34.53 7.92
CA PRO A 33 13.99 -34.84 9.30
C PRO A 33 14.91 -34.18 10.33
N ALA A 34 16.21 -34.05 10.02
CA ALA A 34 17.14 -33.32 10.90
C ALA A 34 16.82 -31.83 10.96
N ALA A 35 16.49 -31.19 9.82
CA ALA A 35 16.08 -29.79 9.77
C ALA A 35 14.76 -29.57 10.54
N ALA A 36 13.76 -30.43 10.34
CA ALA A 36 12.48 -30.36 11.05
C ALA A 36 12.65 -30.50 12.57
N ARG A 37 13.56 -31.35 13.05
CA ARG A 37 13.87 -31.44 14.49
C ARG A 37 14.49 -30.17 15.06
N ARG A 38 15.21 -29.37 14.25
CA ARG A 38 15.88 -28.13 14.73
C ARG A 38 14.91 -26.99 15.03
N VAL A 39 13.71 -26.99 14.43
CA VAL A 39 12.70 -25.95 14.69
C VAL A 39 11.81 -26.25 15.91
N ALA A 40 12.03 -27.38 16.59
CA ALA A 40 11.29 -27.70 17.80
C ALA A 40 11.52 -26.63 18.88
N TRP A 41 10.48 -26.28 19.63
CA TRP A 41 10.52 -25.25 20.67
C TRP A 41 11.69 -25.44 21.66
N SER A 42 11.97 -26.69 22.04
CA SER A 42 13.07 -27.02 22.96
C SER A 42 14.48 -26.85 22.36
N ARG A 43 14.60 -26.49 21.08
CA ARG A 43 15.87 -26.40 20.34
C ARG A 43 16.13 -25.02 19.73
N ILE A 44 15.17 -24.11 19.82
CA ILE A 44 15.33 -22.72 19.37
C ILE A 44 15.65 -21.80 20.55
N ASP A 45 16.13 -20.60 20.25
CA ASP A 45 16.20 -19.53 21.25
C ASP A 45 14.77 -19.05 21.57
N THR A 46 14.21 -19.59 22.65
CA THR A 46 12.83 -19.29 23.07
C THR A 46 12.66 -17.84 23.48
N ALA A 47 13.70 -17.18 23.99
CA ALA A 47 13.65 -15.77 24.32
C ALA A 47 13.60 -14.90 23.06
N ALA A 48 14.34 -15.26 22.01
CA ALA A 48 14.24 -14.60 20.71
C ALA A 48 12.88 -14.84 20.03
N ALA A 49 12.36 -16.07 20.09
CA ALA A 49 11.03 -16.39 19.56
C ALA A 49 9.93 -15.60 20.29
N GLN A 50 10.01 -15.53 21.61
CA GLN A 50 9.07 -14.76 22.44
C GLN A 50 9.11 -13.27 22.08
N ARG A 51 10.29 -12.65 22.03
CA ARG A 51 10.44 -11.24 21.61
C ARG A 51 9.86 -10.96 20.22
N HIS A 52 10.00 -11.92 19.30
CA HIS A 52 9.45 -11.78 17.96
C HIS A 52 7.92 -11.74 17.97
N VAL A 53 7.28 -12.62 18.75
CA VAL A 53 5.81 -12.64 18.90
C VAL A 53 5.32 -11.40 19.62
N GLU A 54 5.96 -11.02 20.74
CA GLU A 54 5.58 -9.84 21.53
C GLU A 54 5.64 -8.55 20.69
N LEU A 55 6.64 -8.39 19.82
CA LEU A 55 6.71 -7.24 18.91
C LEU A 55 5.57 -7.22 17.89
N ALA A 56 5.15 -8.38 17.36
CA ALA A 56 4.03 -8.45 16.43
C ALA A 56 2.70 -8.12 17.13
N GLU A 57 2.51 -8.60 18.36
CA GLU A 57 1.34 -8.31 19.17
C GLU A 57 1.30 -6.82 19.60
N ASP A 58 2.44 -6.25 19.95
CA ASP A 58 2.55 -4.82 20.26
C ASP A 58 2.28 -3.94 19.03
N HIS A 59 2.76 -4.34 17.85
CA HIS A 59 2.45 -3.65 16.61
C HIS A 59 0.93 -3.64 16.37
N ALA A 60 0.27 -4.79 16.49
CA ALA A 60 -1.19 -4.89 16.34
C ALA A 60 -1.92 -4.04 17.39
N HIS A 61 -1.45 -4.05 18.64
CA HIS A 61 -2.04 -3.25 19.73
C HIS A 61 -1.88 -1.73 19.50
N LEU A 62 -0.72 -1.28 19.02
CA LEU A 62 -0.50 0.11 18.65
C LEU A 62 -1.37 0.51 17.46
N GLN A 63 -1.45 -0.35 16.44
CA GLN A 63 -2.20 -0.10 15.21
C GLN A 63 -3.70 0.07 15.51
N ALA A 64 -4.27 -0.75 16.39
CA ALA A 64 -5.67 -0.68 16.78
C ALA A 64 -6.04 0.65 17.48
N GLN A 65 -5.10 1.26 18.22
CA GLN A 65 -5.33 2.50 18.96
C GLN A 65 -5.20 3.77 18.10
N LEU A 66 -4.58 3.69 16.92
CA LEU A 66 -4.31 4.87 16.08
C LEU A 66 -5.60 5.63 15.75
N ALA A 67 -6.66 4.90 15.40
CA ALA A 67 -7.94 5.48 15.00
C ALA A 67 -8.60 6.28 16.13
N GLU A 68 -8.66 5.71 17.33
CA GLU A 68 -9.25 6.34 18.53
C GLU A 68 -8.46 7.57 18.98
N ARG A 69 -7.15 7.58 18.70
CA ARG A 69 -6.25 8.70 19.02
C ARG A 69 -6.18 9.74 17.91
N GLY A 70 -6.96 9.57 16.83
CA GLY A 70 -6.95 10.50 15.71
C GLY A 70 -5.63 10.53 14.94
N LEU A 71 -4.92 9.41 14.88
CA LEU A 71 -3.63 9.27 14.20
C LEU A 71 -3.75 8.43 12.92
N VAL A 72 -2.89 8.74 11.95
CA VAL A 72 -2.66 7.96 10.72
C VAL A 72 -1.47 7.03 10.89
N ALA A 73 -0.42 7.49 11.56
CA ALA A 73 0.80 6.73 11.80
C ALA A 73 1.49 7.13 13.10
N PHE A 74 2.36 6.27 13.59
CA PHE A 74 3.23 6.47 14.74
C PHE A 74 4.67 6.08 14.37
N VAL A 75 5.64 6.93 14.69
CA VAL A 75 7.08 6.69 14.45
C VAL A 75 7.83 6.88 15.76
N ARG A 76 8.28 5.78 16.38
CA ARG A 76 8.98 5.82 17.67
C ARG A 76 10.29 6.63 17.62
N ASP A 77 10.58 7.36 18.70
CA ASP A 77 11.89 7.95 18.91
C ASP A 77 12.99 6.87 18.90
N GLY A 78 14.10 7.14 18.22
CA GLY A 78 15.22 6.22 18.04
C GLY A 78 15.08 5.24 16.88
N ALA A 79 13.96 5.23 16.15
CA ALA A 79 13.78 4.39 14.97
C ALA A 79 14.84 4.67 13.89
N ILE A 80 15.25 3.62 13.16
CA ILE A 80 16.17 3.71 12.02
C ILE A 80 15.38 3.48 10.74
N LEU A 81 15.00 4.59 10.11
CA LEU A 81 14.19 4.58 8.88
C LEU A 81 14.98 4.19 7.62
N PRO A 82 16.16 4.77 7.33
CA PRO A 82 16.87 4.50 6.08
C PRO A 82 17.38 3.05 6.01
N ARG A 83 17.37 2.50 4.80
CA ARG A 83 17.84 1.13 4.53
C ARG A 83 19.28 1.16 4.04
N ALA A 84 19.97 0.02 4.18
CA ALA A 84 21.38 -0.12 3.84
C ALA A 84 21.65 0.11 2.34
N SER A 85 20.69 -0.22 1.46
CA SER A 85 20.74 0.08 0.03
C SER A 85 19.36 -0.07 -0.61
N GLY A 86 19.19 0.38 -1.86
CA GLY A 86 17.93 0.24 -2.61
C GLY A 86 17.52 -1.21 -2.93
N VAL A 87 18.38 -2.20 -2.67
CA VAL A 87 18.11 -3.63 -2.86
C VAL A 87 18.15 -4.43 -1.55
N SER A 88 18.42 -3.77 -0.42
CA SER A 88 18.50 -4.40 0.89
C SER A 88 17.47 -3.81 1.83
N SER A 89 16.67 -4.66 2.44
CA SER A 89 15.74 -4.26 3.49
C SER A 89 16.41 -4.10 4.85
N ALA A 90 17.74 -4.26 5.02
CA ALA A 90 18.41 -4.08 6.31
C ALA A 90 18.53 -2.59 6.70
N PRO A 91 18.58 -2.23 7.99
CA PRO A 91 18.75 -0.83 8.40
C PRO A 91 20.12 -0.27 8.04
N LEU A 92 20.18 1.02 7.72
CA LEU A 92 21.45 1.71 7.47
C LEU A 92 22.24 1.87 8.77
N ARG A 93 23.48 1.38 8.78
CA ARG A 93 24.40 1.54 9.92
C ARG A 93 24.88 2.99 10.03
N GLY A 94 24.89 3.51 11.26
CA GLY A 94 25.31 4.89 11.54
C GLY A 94 24.31 5.95 11.08
N ALA A 95 23.08 5.55 10.74
CA ALA A 95 22.01 6.48 10.39
C ALA A 95 21.63 7.39 11.58
N VAL A 96 21.12 8.58 11.26
CA VAL A 96 20.53 9.49 12.25
C VAL A 96 19.27 8.82 12.82
N PRO A 97 19.20 8.52 14.13
CA PRO A 97 17.99 7.97 14.72
C PRO A 97 16.87 9.00 14.70
N TRP A 98 15.64 8.52 14.50
CA TRP A 98 14.46 9.37 14.48
C TRP A 98 14.30 10.15 15.79
N GLN A 99 13.99 11.43 15.68
CA GLN A 99 13.70 12.30 16.82
C GLN A 99 12.44 13.09 16.52
N SER A 100 11.39 12.84 17.28
CA SER A 100 10.07 13.39 16.99
C SER A 100 10.01 14.89 17.28
N PRO A 101 9.33 15.70 16.43
CA PRO A 101 9.07 17.09 16.74
C PRO A 101 8.28 17.21 18.06
N PRO A 102 8.62 18.13 18.98
CA PRO A 102 7.94 18.22 20.26
C PRO A 102 6.42 18.36 20.17
N SER A 103 5.91 19.09 19.18
CA SER A 103 4.47 19.31 18.96
C SER A 103 3.71 18.08 18.47
N LEU A 104 4.40 17.09 17.90
CA LEU A 104 3.81 15.84 17.41
C LEU A 104 4.17 14.64 18.31
N ARG A 105 4.87 14.88 19.42
CA ARG A 105 5.36 13.82 20.30
C ARG A 105 4.23 13.30 21.18
N VAL A 106 3.94 12.01 21.08
CA VAL A 106 2.92 11.30 21.87
C VAL A 106 3.53 10.05 22.51
N THR A 107 2.92 9.59 23.59
CA THR A 107 3.26 8.33 24.26
C THR A 107 2.07 7.37 24.17
N LEU A 108 2.33 6.16 23.70
CA LEU A 108 1.32 5.12 23.50
C LEU A 108 1.67 3.88 24.34
N PRO A 109 0.68 3.26 25.01
CA PRO A 109 0.89 1.98 25.67
C PRO A 109 0.99 0.85 24.63
N THR A 110 1.85 -0.11 24.94
CA THR A 110 2.00 -1.39 24.24
C THR A 110 1.50 -2.51 25.16
N LEU A 111 1.32 -3.72 24.60
CA LEU A 111 0.86 -4.88 25.36
C LEU A 111 1.98 -5.46 26.24
N HIS A 112 3.22 -5.48 25.74
CA HIS A 112 4.36 -6.17 26.38
C HIS A 112 5.52 -5.26 26.77
N HIS A 113 5.76 -4.18 26.04
CA HIS A 113 6.93 -3.31 26.20
C HIS A 113 6.65 -1.98 26.93
N GLY A 114 5.55 -1.91 27.69
CA GLY A 114 5.16 -0.71 28.43
C GLY A 114 4.78 0.45 27.51
N GLU A 115 5.23 1.66 27.83
CA GLU A 115 4.93 2.85 27.02
C GLU A 115 6.04 3.16 26.01
N VAL A 116 5.66 3.52 24.78
CA VAL A 116 6.56 3.96 23.73
C VAL A 116 6.26 5.40 23.33
N THR A 117 7.31 6.23 23.24
CA THR A 117 7.20 7.64 22.84
C THR A 117 7.73 7.86 21.43
N GLY A 118 7.05 8.69 20.65
CA GLY A 118 7.41 8.99 19.27
C GLY A 118 6.49 10.01 18.64
N MET A 119 6.60 10.18 17.32
CA MET A 119 5.79 11.10 16.54
C MET A 119 4.45 10.42 16.23
N GLY A 120 3.37 11.00 16.71
CA GLY A 120 2.02 10.67 16.26
C GLY A 120 1.65 11.58 15.10
N LEU A 121 1.43 11.01 13.92
CA LEU A 121 0.98 11.76 12.76
C LEU A 121 -0.56 11.88 12.78
N PRO A 122 -1.13 13.09 12.94
CA PRO A 122 -2.57 13.25 13.08
C PRO A 122 -3.32 12.96 11.77
N ARG A 123 -4.62 12.67 11.89
CA ARG A 123 -5.56 12.70 10.77
C ARG A 123 -5.64 14.11 10.18
N GLY A 124 -5.83 14.19 8.87
CA GLY A 124 -5.80 15.44 8.13
C GLY A 124 -4.93 15.38 6.88
N VAL A 125 -4.56 16.55 6.39
CA VAL A 125 -3.62 16.74 5.29
C VAL A 125 -2.23 17.05 5.87
N THR A 126 -1.35 16.06 5.83
CA THR A 126 0.05 16.20 6.23
C THR A 126 0.92 16.42 4.99
N LEU A 127 1.70 17.49 5.01
CA LEU A 127 2.75 17.77 4.05
C LEU A 127 4.12 17.42 4.64
N VAL A 128 4.90 16.61 3.93
CA VAL A 128 6.31 16.34 4.25
C VAL A 128 7.17 17.05 3.20
N THR A 129 7.88 18.10 3.61
CA THR A 129 8.66 18.97 2.73
C THR A 129 10.12 19.10 3.18
N GLY A 130 10.93 19.86 2.43
CA GLY A 130 12.37 20.01 2.62
C GLY A 130 13.17 19.82 1.34
N GLY A 131 14.47 20.14 1.39
CA GLY A 131 15.36 20.01 0.24
C GLY A 131 15.50 18.57 -0.29
N GLY A 132 16.10 18.42 -1.46
CA GLY A 132 16.50 17.09 -1.97
C GLY A 132 17.46 16.39 -1.00
N PHE A 133 17.36 15.06 -0.88
CA PHE A 133 18.25 14.24 -0.04
C PHE A 133 18.17 14.41 1.48
N HIS A 134 17.16 15.10 2.01
CA HIS A 134 16.95 15.26 3.46
C HIS A 134 16.08 14.18 4.13
N GLY A 135 15.69 13.12 3.40
CA GLY A 135 14.99 11.96 3.99
C GLY A 135 13.45 11.96 3.92
N LYS A 136 12.83 12.82 3.10
CA LYS A 136 11.37 12.88 2.92
C LYS A 136 10.76 11.54 2.46
N THR A 137 11.25 11.01 1.33
CA THR A 137 10.80 9.73 0.78
C THR A 137 11.09 8.59 1.74
N THR A 138 12.23 8.62 2.44
CA THR A 138 12.57 7.61 3.47
C THR A 138 11.55 7.58 4.62
N LEU A 139 11.10 8.74 5.09
CA LEU A 139 10.02 8.81 6.08
C LEU A 139 8.73 8.21 5.53
N LEU A 140 8.32 8.61 4.32
CA LEU A 140 7.09 8.11 3.72
C LEU A 140 7.16 6.60 3.46
N GLU A 141 8.28 6.06 3.00
CA GLU A 141 8.51 4.63 2.83
C GLU A 141 8.40 3.88 4.15
N ALA A 142 8.95 4.41 5.25
CA ALA A 142 8.80 3.81 6.57
C ALA A 142 7.32 3.77 7.00
N ILE A 143 6.58 4.86 6.80
CA ILE A 143 5.14 4.93 7.05
C ILE A 143 4.38 3.93 6.16
N CYS A 144 4.72 3.83 4.87
CA CYS A 144 4.10 2.88 3.94
C CYS A 144 4.27 1.42 4.42
N ARG A 145 5.44 1.10 4.98
CA ARG A 145 5.75 -0.26 5.48
C ARG A 145 5.20 -0.53 6.87
N GLY A 146 4.92 0.51 7.66
CA GLY A 146 4.34 0.39 9.00
C GLY A 146 2.93 -0.20 9.05
N ILE A 147 2.35 -0.58 7.91
CA ILE A 147 1.12 -1.38 7.86
C ILE A 147 1.32 -2.82 8.35
N ASP A 148 2.57 -3.31 8.28
CA ASP A 148 2.97 -4.66 8.67
C ASP A 148 3.98 -4.62 9.83
N PRO A 149 3.96 -5.61 10.73
CA PRO A 149 4.99 -5.75 11.76
C PRO A 149 6.35 -6.06 11.13
N HIS A 150 7.41 -5.49 11.71
CA HIS A 150 8.78 -5.76 11.30
C HIS A 150 9.50 -6.64 12.32
N VAL A 151 10.48 -7.41 11.84
CA VAL A 151 11.28 -8.30 12.68
C VAL A 151 12.17 -7.52 13.67
N PRO A 152 12.50 -8.09 14.84
CA PRO A 152 13.44 -7.47 15.77
C PRO A 152 14.79 -7.14 15.10
N GLY A 153 15.26 -5.90 15.26
CA GLY A 153 16.50 -5.39 14.67
C GLY A 153 16.33 -4.73 13.29
N ASP A 154 15.11 -4.64 12.75
CA ASP A 154 14.83 -3.93 11.50
C ASP A 154 15.01 -2.40 11.62
N GLY A 155 14.84 -1.83 12.81
CA GLY A 155 14.85 -0.39 13.07
C GLY A 155 13.51 0.32 12.84
N ARG A 156 12.53 -0.34 12.21
CA ARG A 156 11.16 0.17 12.00
C ARG A 156 10.08 -0.64 12.72
N GLU A 157 10.46 -1.48 13.69
CA GLU A 157 9.56 -2.36 14.46
C GLU A 157 8.44 -1.59 15.14
N TRP A 158 8.71 -0.33 15.48
CA TRP A 158 7.80 0.59 16.16
C TRP A 158 7.30 1.71 15.23
N VAL A 159 7.41 1.52 13.92
CA VAL A 159 6.72 2.34 12.92
C VAL A 159 5.42 1.64 12.59
N VAL A 160 4.32 2.27 12.98
CA VAL A 160 2.97 1.68 12.89
C VAL A 160 2.08 2.63 12.14
N THR A 161 1.36 2.13 11.14
CA THR A 161 0.49 2.92 10.27
C THR A 161 -0.90 2.29 10.26
N SER A 162 -1.93 3.12 10.07
CA SER A 162 -3.30 2.67 9.87
C SER A 162 -3.34 1.49 8.88
N PRO A 163 -4.04 0.40 9.19
CA PRO A 163 -4.10 -0.78 8.32
C PRO A 163 -4.78 -0.45 6.99
N ASP A 164 -5.54 0.64 6.95
CA ASP A 164 -6.30 1.16 5.81
C ASP A 164 -5.56 2.27 5.04
N ALA A 165 -4.27 2.45 5.29
CA ALA A 165 -3.42 3.38 4.53
C ALA A 165 -2.96 2.76 3.21
N VAL A 166 -3.15 3.49 2.10
CA VAL A 166 -2.82 3.05 0.75
C VAL A 166 -1.83 4.01 0.09
N LYS A 167 -0.70 3.48 -0.36
CA LYS A 167 0.28 4.21 -1.17
C LYS A 167 -0.16 4.23 -2.63
N LEU A 168 -0.26 5.43 -3.19
CA LEU A 168 -0.68 5.66 -4.57
C LEU A 168 0.41 6.34 -5.38
N ARG A 169 0.40 6.08 -6.68
CA ARG A 169 1.27 6.69 -7.69
C ARG A 169 0.59 6.66 -9.06
N SER A 170 1.15 7.40 -10.01
CA SER A 170 0.70 7.34 -11.41
C SER A 170 1.17 6.07 -12.11
N GLU A 171 0.33 5.57 -13.01
CA GLU A 171 0.50 4.34 -13.79
C GLU A 171 0.09 4.60 -15.23
N ASP A 172 1.03 5.04 -16.05
CA ASP A 172 0.78 5.28 -17.47
C ASP A 172 0.54 3.94 -18.20
N GLY A 173 -0.51 3.87 -19.00
CA GLY A 173 -0.84 2.67 -19.80
C GLY A 173 -1.65 1.58 -19.11
N ARG A 174 -2.04 1.76 -17.84
CA ARG A 174 -2.93 0.80 -17.16
C ARG A 174 -4.36 0.89 -17.69
N SER A 175 -5.11 -0.21 -17.59
CA SER A 175 -6.56 -0.19 -17.84
C SER A 175 -7.33 0.40 -16.66
N VAL A 176 -8.44 1.07 -16.95
CA VAL A 176 -9.44 1.53 -15.97
C VAL A 176 -10.81 1.11 -16.49
N VAL A 177 -11.68 0.60 -15.62
CA VAL A 177 -13.03 0.13 -16.01
C VAL A 177 -14.08 0.65 -15.04
N GLY A 178 -15.00 1.46 -15.58
CA GLY A 178 -16.21 1.94 -14.91
C GLY A 178 -15.98 2.79 -13.65
N VAL A 179 -14.86 3.51 -13.55
CA VAL A 179 -14.57 4.34 -12.37
C VAL A 179 -15.18 5.72 -12.55
N ASP A 180 -15.88 6.23 -11.54
CA ASP A 180 -16.35 7.61 -11.53
C ASP A 180 -15.19 8.58 -11.27
N LEU A 181 -14.76 9.26 -12.34
CA LEU A 181 -13.66 10.22 -12.30
C LEU A 181 -14.14 11.67 -12.27
N ARG A 182 -15.44 11.96 -12.24
CA ARG A 182 -15.96 13.33 -12.18
C ARG A 182 -15.29 14.21 -11.09
N PRO A 183 -14.91 13.68 -9.91
CA PRO A 183 -14.17 14.45 -8.91
C PRO A 183 -12.85 15.06 -9.39
N PHE A 184 -12.18 14.44 -10.35
CA PHE A 184 -10.86 14.86 -10.82
C PHE A 184 -10.82 15.18 -12.32
N ILE A 185 -11.71 14.58 -13.12
CA ILE A 185 -11.72 14.65 -14.58
C ILE A 185 -13.13 15.05 -15.02
N GLY A 186 -13.28 16.28 -15.50
CA GLY A 186 -14.54 16.76 -16.07
C GLY A 186 -14.69 16.36 -17.54
N ASP A 187 -15.36 17.23 -18.31
CA ASP A 187 -15.69 16.95 -19.70
C ASP A 187 -14.44 16.72 -20.55
N LEU A 188 -14.39 15.56 -21.16
CA LEU A 188 -13.36 15.16 -22.12
C LEU A 188 -13.80 15.55 -23.54
N PRO A 189 -12.85 15.79 -24.46
CA PRO A 189 -13.19 15.97 -25.87
C PRO A 189 -14.03 14.80 -26.40
N GLY A 190 -15.11 15.12 -27.12
CA GLY A 190 -16.02 14.16 -27.73
C GLY A 190 -17.09 13.59 -26.80
N ASP A 191 -17.54 14.34 -25.79
CA ASP A 191 -18.61 13.98 -24.84
C ASP A 191 -18.42 12.62 -24.16
N ARG A 192 -17.16 12.25 -23.89
CA ARG A 192 -16.86 11.02 -23.16
C ARG A 192 -17.24 11.20 -21.70
N ASP A 193 -18.17 10.37 -21.25
CA ASP A 193 -18.64 10.35 -19.87
C ASP A 193 -17.53 9.92 -18.91
N THR A 194 -17.35 10.70 -17.83
CA THR A 194 -16.41 10.40 -16.75
C THR A 194 -17.07 9.80 -15.53
N ALA A 195 -18.40 9.63 -15.51
CA ALA A 195 -19.13 8.98 -14.41
C ALA A 195 -18.89 7.45 -14.33
N ALA A 196 -18.55 6.82 -15.46
CA ALA A 196 -18.19 5.40 -15.55
C ALA A 196 -16.99 5.22 -16.50
N PHE A 197 -15.92 5.97 -16.24
CA PHE A 197 -14.77 6.07 -17.12
C PHE A 197 -14.11 4.71 -17.37
N THR A 198 -13.88 4.39 -18.64
CA THR A 198 -13.25 3.14 -19.09
C THR A 198 -12.22 3.43 -20.17
N THR A 199 -11.01 2.91 -20.01
CA THR A 199 -9.94 2.97 -21.02
C THR A 199 -8.99 1.77 -20.88
N PRO A 200 -8.47 1.21 -21.98
CA PRO A 200 -7.38 0.23 -21.91
C PRO A 200 -6.00 0.89 -21.69
N ASP A 201 -5.92 2.21 -21.81
CA ASP A 201 -4.69 3.00 -21.86
C ASP A 201 -4.91 4.35 -21.16
N ALA A 202 -4.72 4.38 -19.83
CA ALA A 202 -4.90 5.58 -19.03
C ALA A 202 -3.61 6.41 -18.99
N SER A 203 -3.73 7.74 -19.17
CA SER A 203 -2.64 8.66 -18.90
C SER A 203 -2.27 8.69 -17.41
N GLY A 204 -1.06 9.12 -17.08
CA GLY A 204 -0.59 9.24 -15.68
C GLY A 204 -1.54 10.00 -14.72
N SER A 205 -2.21 11.06 -15.16
CA SER A 205 -3.21 11.77 -14.33
C SER A 205 -4.50 10.98 -14.18
N THR A 206 -5.00 10.41 -15.27
CA THR A 206 -6.23 9.61 -15.26
C THR A 206 -6.07 8.36 -14.40
N SER A 207 -4.90 7.71 -14.45
CA SER A 207 -4.61 6.52 -13.66
C SER A 207 -4.49 6.82 -12.17
N LEU A 208 -3.86 7.93 -11.77
CA LEU A 208 -3.79 8.34 -10.37
C LEU A 208 -5.17 8.78 -9.83
N ALA A 209 -5.96 9.51 -10.63
CA ALA A 209 -7.34 9.85 -10.27
C ALA A 209 -8.19 8.58 -10.06
N ALA A 210 -8.06 7.60 -10.96
CA ALA A 210 -8.70 6.30 -10.80
C ALA A 210 -8.21 5.57 -9.57
N ALA A 211 -6.90 5.54 -9.31
CA ALA A 211 -6.33 4.86 -8.14
C ALA A 211 -6.83 5.46 -6.81
N ILE A 212 -7.01 6.79 -6.74
CA ILE A 212 -7.63 7.47 -5.58
C ILE A 212 -9.07 6.97 -5.40
N MET A 213 -9.91 7.05 -6.44
CA MET A 213 -11.32 6.66 -6.34
C MET A 213 -11.49 5.16 -6.05
N GLU A 214 -10.63 4.32 -6.61
CA GLU A 214 -10.58 2.88 -6.34
C GLU A 214 -10.20 2.56 -4.89
N ALA A 215 -9.23 3.28 -4.32
CA ALA A 215 -8.84 3.11 -2.92
C ALA A 215 -9.99 3.50 -1.98
N LEU A 216 -10.68 4.60 -2.28
CA LEU A 216 -11.87 5.04 -1.53
C LEU A 216 -13.00 4.00 -1.61
N GLU A 217 -13.25 3.43 -2.79
CA GLU A 217 -14.29 2.42 -3.01
C GLU A 217 -14.16 1.22 -2.07
N VAL A 218 -12.93 0.80 -1.79
CA VAL A 218 -12.66 -0.35 -0.91
C VAL A 218 -12.36 0.05 0.53
N GLY A 219 -12.50 1.33 0.88
CA GLY A 219 -12.53 1.82 2.26
C GLY A 219 -11.21 2.36 2.81
N ALA A 220 -10.30 2.82 1.97
CA ALA A 220 -9.05 3.43 2.44
C ALA A 220 -9.33 4.66 3.31
N THR A 221 -8.61 4.80 4.43
CA THR A 221 -8.77 5.94 5.36
C THR A 221 -7.59 6.91 5.33
N ALA A 222 -6.50 6.52 4.68
CA ALA A 222 -5.36 7.40 4.44
C ALA A 222 -4.72 7.12 3.08
N LEU A 223 -4.34 8.19 2.37
CA LEU A 223 -3.62 8.12 1.10
C LEU A 223 -2.18 8.60 1.30
N LEU A 224 -1.22 7.80 0.89
CA LEU A 224 0.20 8.11 0.96
C LEU A 224 0.69 8.42 -0.47
N LEU A 225 1.28 9.59 -0.69
CA LEU A 225 1.67 10.05 -2.02
C LEU A 225 3.08 10.66 -1.97
N ASP A 226 3.87 10.39 -3.02
CA ASP A 226 5.15 11.06 -3.23
C ASP A 226 5.09 11.80 -4.56
N GLU A 227 5.43 13.08 -4.57
CA GLU A 227 5.43 13.94 -5.76
C GLU A 227 6.20 13.30 -6.92
N ASP A 228 7.35 12.66 -6.65
CA ASP A 228 8.20 12.02 -7.66
C ASP A 228 7.50 10.86 -8.41
N GLY A 229 6.51 10.23 -7.76
CA GLY A 229 5.74 9.12 -8.32
C GLY A 229 4.42 9.52 -8.98
N CYS A 230 4.06 10.81 -8.96
CA CYS A 230 2.73 11.29 -9.34
C CYS A 230 2.77 12.20 -10.57
N ALA A 231 1.71 12.16 -11.37
CA ALA A 231 1.53 13.08 -12.48
C ALA A 231 1.32 14.51 -11.96
N THR A 232 2.26 15.40 -12.26
CA THR A 232 2.28 16.79 -11.77
C THR A 232 0.99 17.53 -12.07
N ASN A 233 0.41 17.33 -13.25
CA ASN A 233 -0.85 17.96 -13.67
C ASN A 233 -2.09 17.51 -12.88
N LEU A 234 -2.04 16.35 -12.22
CA LEU A 234 -3.06 15.98 -11.24
C LEU A 234 -2.73 16.51 -9.85
N LEU A 235 -1.45 16.62 -9.46
CA LEU A 235 -1.11 17.13 -8.13
C LEU A 235 -1.39 18.63 -7.98
N ILE A 236 -0.98 19.42 -8.98
CA ILE A 236 -0.98 20.87 -8.87
C ILE A 236 -1.30 21.54 -10.20
N ARG A 237 -1.78 22.78 -10.10
CA ARG A 237 -1.89 23.69 -11.23
C ARG A 237 -1.63 25.11 -10.78
N ASP A 238 -0.56 25.72 -11.26
CA ASP A 238 -0.20 27.08 -10.86
C ASP A 238 -1.08 28.16 -11.53
N ALA A 239 -0.98 29.39 -11.02
CA ALA A 239 -1.74 30.53 -11.54
C ALA A 239 -1.42 30.88 -13.01
N ARG A 240 -0.20 30.61 -13.48
CA ARG A 240 0.22 30.91 -14.87
C ARG A 240 -0.46 29.94 -15.84
N MET A 241 -0.49 28.66 -15.51
CA MET A 241 -1.16 27.63 -16.27
C MET A 241 -2.69 27.79 -16.24
N GLN A 242 -3.25 28.32 -15.16
CA GLN A 242 -4.66 28.72 -15.12
C GLN A 242 -4.95 29.88 -16.06
N ALA A 243 -4.08 30.90 -16.12
CA ALA A 243 -4.23 32.03 -17.04
C ALA A 243 -4.02 31.63 -18.51
N LEU A 244 -3.08 30.73 -18.79
CA LEU A 244 -2.76 30.29 -20.15
C LEU A 244 -3.83 29.34 -20.73
N VAL A 245 -4.33 28.41 -19.92
CA VAL A 245 -5.28 27.37 -20.37
C VAL A 245 -6.65 27.60 -19.73
N ALA A 246 -7.50 28.38 -20.39
CA ALA A 246 -8.80 28.77 -19.83
C ALA A 246 -9.76 27.57 -19.60
N ARG A 247 -9.65 26.51 -20.40
CA ARG A 247 -10.47 25.29 -20.29
C ARG A 247 -9.58 24.09 -19.97
N GLU A 248 -9.68 23.64 -18.73
CA GLU A 248 -8.98 22.46 -18.23
C GLU A 248 -10.01 21.42 -17.77
N THR A 249 -9.73 20.17 -18.10
CA THR A 249 -10.56 19.02 -17.74
C THR A 249 -10.17 18.51 -16.35
N ILE A 250 -8.91 18.63 -15.97
CA ILE A 250 -8.39 18.11 -14.69
C ILE A 250 -8.63 19.11 -13.56
N THR A 251 -9.29 18.64 -12.49
CA THR A 251 -9.32 19.30 -11.18
C THR A 251 -8.18 18.73 -10.34
N PRO A 252 -7.16 19.52 -9.98
CA PRO A 252 -5.98 19.01 -9.30
C PRO A 252 -6.31 18.59 -7.86
N LEU A 253 -5.51 17.67 -7.32
CA LEU A 253 -5.65 17.12 -5.98
C LEU A 253 -5.59 18.21 -4.91
N ILE A 254 -4.80 19.27 -5.10
CA ILE A 254 -4.74 20.40 -4.16
C ILE A 254 -6.12 21.02 -3.89
N ASP A 255 -6.99 21.07 -4.91
CA ASP A 255 -8.34 21.64 -4.78
C ASP A 255 -9.33 20.63 -4.17
N ARG A 256 -8.92 19.37 -4.01
CA ARG A 256 -9.74 18.26 -3.50
C ARG A 256 -9.26 17.66 -2.19
N VAL A 257 -8.01 17.88 -1.80
CA VAL A 257 -7.37 17.21 -0.67
C VAL A 257 -8.08 17.52 0.65
N ARG A 258 -8.57 18.76 0.83
CA ARG A 258 -9.43 19.13 1.96
C ARG A 258 -10.76 18.38 1.94
N GLN A 259 -11.38 18.25 0.78
CA GLN A 259 -12.66 17.54 0.66
C GLN A 259 -12.52 16.03 0.92
N LEU A 260 -11.39 15.42 0.54
CA LEU A 260 -11.08 14.04 0.91
C LEU A 260 -11.13 13.85 2.43
N HIS A 261 -10.51 14.76 3.18
CA HIS A 261 -10.55 14.73 4.63
C HIS A 261 -11.93 15.10 5.19
N ASP A 262 -12.43 16.29 4.88
CA ASP A 262 -13.59 16.89 5.53
C ASP A 262 -14.93 16.21 5.14
N ARG A 263 -15.00 15.57 3.96
CA ARG A 263 -16.22 14.90 3.45
C ARG A 263 -16.11 13.39 3.43
N ALA A 264 -14.98 12.83 3.04
CA ALA A 264 -14.78 11.38 2.95
C ALA A 264 -14.08 10.78 4.17
N GLY A 265 -13.60 11.61 5.12
CA GLY A 265 -12.89 11.13 6.31
C GLY A 265 -11.50 10.56 6.00
N VAL A 266 -10.93 10.89 4.84
CA VAL A 266 -9.69 10.29 4.34
C VAL A 266 -8.53 11.27 4.50
N SER A 267 -7.54 10.86 5.28
CA SER A 267 -6.31 11.64 5.49
C SER A 267 -5.37 11.52 4.30
N THR A 268 -4.49 12.50 4.13
CA THR A 268 -3.47 12.48 3.06
C THR A 268 -2.11 12.80 3.66
N VAL A 269 -1.12 11.95 3.38
CA VAL A 269 0.29 12.23 3.66
C VAL A 269 1.00 12.38 2.32
N LEU A 270 1.45 13.60 2.02
CA LEU A 270 2.03 13.95 0.74
C LEU A 270 3.47 14.44 0.93
N VAL A 271 4.44 13.74 0.34
CA VAL A 271 5.80 14.23 0.19
C VAL A 271 5.86 15.18 -1.00
N VAL A 272 6.37 16.40 -0.78
CA VAL A 272 6.49 17.45 -1.80
C VAL A 272 7.84 18.14 -1.68
N GLY A 273 8.53 18.31 -2.80
CA GLY A 273 9.79 19.05 -2.90
C GLY A 273 9.70 20.29 -3.79
N GLY A 274 8.74 20.34 -4.73
CA GLY A 274 8.67 21.39 -5.76
C GLY A 274 7.50 22.36 -5.65
N SER A 275 6.40 21.99 -4.98
CA SER A 275 5.17 22.79 -4.93
C SER A 275 4.89 23.37 -3.54
N GLY A 276 4.91 24.70 -3.44
CA GLY A 276 4.56 25.45 -2.22
C GLY A 276 3.06 25.65 -2.01
N ASP A 277 2.23 25.45 -3.05
CA ASP A 277 0.81 25.76 -3.00
C ASP A 277 0.05 24.95 -1.94
N TYR A 278 0.53 23.73 -1.64
CA TYR A 278 -0.08 22.86 -0.62
C TYR A 278 0.03 23.41 0.80
N LEU A 279 0.90 24.39 1.06
CA LEU A 279 1.06 25.00 2.39
C LEU A 279 -0.23 25.68 2.88
N GLU A 280 -1.08 26.15 1.97
CA GLU A 280 -2.37 26.77 2.30
C GLU A 280 -3.43 25.77 2.79
N VAL A 281 -3.33 24.49 2.37
CA VAL A 281 -4.37 23.47 2.62
C VAL A 281 -3.96 22.41 3.64
N ALA A 282 -2.68 22.38 4.05
CA ALA A 282 -2.16 21.41 5.00
C ALA A 282 -2.59 21.69 6.46
N ASP A 283 -2.99 20.64 7.17
CA ASP A 283 -3.22 20.66 8.62
C ASP A 283 -1.89 20.58 9.39
N THR A 284 -0.92 19.85 8.85
CA THR A 284 0.39 19.64 9.45
C THR A 284 1.47 19.72 8.38
N VAL A 285 2.53 20.47 8.64
CA VAL A 285 3.71 20.57 7.75
C VAL A 285 4.95 20.13 8.50
N ILE A 286 5.58 19.07 8.01
CA ILE A 286 6.85 18.54 8.52
C ILE A 286 7.95 18.91 7.52
N LEU A 287 8.89 19.74 7.95
CA LEU A 287 10.10 20.06 7.23
C LEU A 287 11.21 19.07 7.62
N MET A 288 11.74 18.34 6.65
CA MET A 288 12.90 17.49 6.81
C MET A 288 14.17 18.26 6.49
N GLU A 289 15.07 18.39 7.47
CA GLU A 289 16.38 19.02 7.35
C GLU A 289 17.42 18.13 8.03
N ASP A 290 18.53 17.84 7.35
CA ASP A 290 19.57 16.92 7.81
C ASP A 290 19.06 15.63 8.48
N TYR A 291 18.04 15.00 7.86
CA TYR A 291 17.37 13.78 8.33
C TYR A 291 16.58 13.93 9.64
N ARG A 292 16.32 15.16 10.08
CA ARG A 292 15.56 15.50 11.28
C ARG A 292 14.23 16.15 10.89
N PRO A 293 13.11 15.72 11.50
CA PRO A 293 11.82 16.33 11.27
C PRO A 293 11.64 17.59 12.14
N HIS A 294 11.07 18.63 11.54
CA HIS A 294 10.61 19.83 12.23
C HIS A 294 9.16 20.06 11.85
N GLU A 295 8.26 20.14 12.84
CA GLU A 295 6.90 20.58 12.59
C GLU A 295 6.89 22.10 12.46
N VAL A 296 6.49 22.60 11.30
CA VAL A 296 6.62 24.01 10.89
C VAL A 296 5.31 24.59 10.37
N THR A 297 4.16 24.05 10.76
CA THR A 297 2.83 24.44 10.23
C THR A 297 2.57 25.94 10.40
N ALA A 298 2.88 26.51 11.56
CA ALA A 298 2.71 27.95 11.79
C ALA A 298 3.56 28.80 10.85
N ARG A 299 4.83 28.39 10.64
CA ARG A 299 5.74 29.05 9.69
C ARG A 299 5.27 28.88 8.25
N ALA A 300 4.81 27.68 7.86
CA ALA A 300 4.27 27.40 6.54
C ALA A 300 3.06 28.29 6.21
N ARG A 301 2.14 28.46 7.15
CA ARG A 301 0.99 29.38 7.01
C ARG A 301 1.42 30.83 6.86
N ALA A 302 2.43 31.28 7.61
CA ALA A 302 2.97 32.64 7.48
C ALA A 302 3.60 32.86 6.10
N VAL A 303 4.38 31.90 5.60
CA VAL A 303 4.98 31.96 4.24
C VAL A 303 3.90 31.99 3.16
N ALA A 304 2.86 31.16 3.27
CA ALA A 304 1.75 31.16 2.32
C ALA A 304 0.97 32.49 2.30
N ALA A 305 0.84 33.15 3.47
CA ALA A 305 0.21 34.47 3.56
C ALA A 305 1.08 35.60 2.97
N GLU A 306 2.40 35.53 3.16
CA GLU A 306 3.37 36.50 2.62
C GLU A 306 3.55 36.35 1.10
N HIS A 307 3.46 35.12 0.60
CA HIS A 307 3.60 34.80 -0.82
C HIS A 307 2.37 34.05 -1.34
N PRO A 308 1.24 34.77 -1.58
CA PRO A 308 0.03 34.15 -2.10
C PRO A 308 0.27 33.48 -3.45
N THR A 309 -0.31 32.29 -3.64
CA THR A 309 -0.16 31.51 -4.89
C THR A 309 -0.73 32.23 -6.11
N GLY A 310 -1.70 33.13 -5.91
CA GLY A 310 -2.49 33.74 -6.99
C GLY A 310 -3.37 32.74 -7.74
N ARG A 311 -3.43 31.48 -7.27
CA ARG A 311 -4.25 30.41 -7.86
C ARG A 311 -5.72 30.68 -7.56
N ALA A 312 -6.57 30.51 -8.56
CA ALA A 312 -8.00 30.39 -8.33
C ALA A 312 -8.32 28.97 -7.89
N VAL A 313 -8.93 28.78 -6.73
CA VAL A 313 -9.45 27.48 -6.31
C VAL A 313 -10.57 27.09 -7.28
N LEU A 314 -10.40 25.97 -7.99
CA LEU A 314 -11.43 25.51 -8.91
C LEU A 314 -12.64 25.00 -8.12
N PRO A 315 -13.87 25.32 -8.58
CA PRO A 315 -15.06 24.81 -7.90
C PRO A 315 -15.07 23.27 -7.97
N PRO A 316 -15.51 22.59 -6.91
CA PRO A 316 -15.62 21.15 -6.92
C PRO A 316 -16.56 20.67 -8.03
N ARG A 317 -16.08 19.73 -8.84
CA ARG A 317 -16.84 19.00 -9.86
C ARG A 317 -17.33 17.64 -9.34
N GLY A 318 -18.60 17.53 -8.97
CA GLY A 318 -19.10 16.28 -8.39
C GLY A 318 -18.54 15.98 -6.99
N GLU A 319 -19.18 15.01 -6.35
CA GLU A 319 -18.91 14.61 -4.96
C GLU A 319 -17.81 13.55 -4.90
N ILE A 320 -16.97 13.61 -3.86
CA ILE A 320 -16.00 12.56 -3.56
C ILE A 320 -16.73 11.42 -2.84
N VAL A 321 -17.55 10.69 -3.61
CA VAL A 321 -18.26 9.50 -3.15
C VAL A 321 -17.96 8.40 -4.16
N PRO A 322 -17.24 7.33 -3.77
CA PRO A 322 -16.95 6.25 -4.69
C PRO A 322 -18.24 5.52 -5.05
N THR A 323 -18.47 5.32 -6.34
CA THR A 323 -19.57 4.47 -6.82
C THR A 323 -19.18 3.00 -6.64
N PRO A 324 -19.95 2.19 -5.89
CA PRO A 324 -19.63 0.78 -5.71
C PRO A 324 -19.78 0.01 -7.03
N ARG A 325 -18.67 -0.45 -7.60
CA ARG A 325 -18.65 -1.24 -8.83
C ARG A 325 -18.86 -2.72 -8.49
N ARG A 326 -19.43 -3.46 -9.44
CA ARG A 326 -19.78 -4.88 -9.29
C ARG A 326 -19.03 -5.71 -10.33
N PRO A 327 -17.77 -6.10 -10.08
CA PRO A 327 -17.01 -6.97 -10.97
C PRO A 327 -17.73 -8.29 -11.23
N ARG A 328 -17.70 -8.77 -12.47
CA ARG A 328 -18.22 -10.11 -12.80
C ARG A 328 -17.18 -11.17 -12.41
N PRO A 329 -17.51 -12.19 -11.60
CA PRO A 329 -16.57 -13.27 -11.24
C PRO A 329 -15.93 -13.98 -12.44
N ARG A 330 -16.62 -14.00 -13.59
CA ARG A 330 -16.10 -14.54 -14.85
C ARG A 330 -14.87 -13.80 -15.38
N SER A 331 -14.64 -12.55 -14.98
CA SER A 331 -13.43 -11.81 -15.36
C SER A 331 -12.17 -12.46 -14.77
N PHE A 332 -12.26 -13.14 -13.63
CA PHE A 332 -11.13 -13.71 -12.90
C PHE A 332 -10.72 -15.12 -13.35
N ASP A 333 -11.10 -15.52 -14.57
CA ASP A 333 -10.88 -16.88 -15.07
C ASP A 333 -9.38 -17.26 -15.04
N PRO A 334 -8.99 -18.24 -14.21
CA PRO A 334 -7.59 -18.64 -14.10
C PRO A 334 -7.15 -19.58 -15.23
N ARG A 335 -8.04 -19.94 -16.16
CA ARG A 335 -7.75 -20.96 -17.18
C ARG A 335 -6.97 -20.41 -18.36
N ARG A 336 -6.02 -21.21 -18.82
CA ARG A 336 -5.29 -21.07 -20.08
C ARG A 336 -5.53 -22.33 -20.91
N GLY A 337 -6.43 -22.25 -21.89
CA GLY A 337 -7.04 -23.45 -22.48
C GLY A 337 -7.79 -24.28 -21.42
N GLN A 338 -7.41 -25.56 -21.27
CA GLN A 338 -8.07 -26.49 -20.33
C GLN A 338 -7.42 -26.58 -18.94
N ARG A 339 -6.37 -25.80 -18.68
CA ARG A 339 -5.60 -25.88 -17.42
C ARG A 339 -5.64 -24.56 -16.66
N SER A 340 -5.74 -24.63 -15.33
CA SER A 340 -5.51 -23.46 -14.48
C SER A 340 -4.05 -23.01 -14.61
N LYS A 341 -3.84 -21.71 -14.78
CA LYS A 341 -2.53 -21.08 -14.91
C LYS A 341 -2.48 -19.81 -14.07
N VAL A 342 -2.10 -19.99 -12.81
CA VAL A 342 -1.78 -18.91 -11.88
C VAL A 342 -0.28 -18.91 -11.62
N ARG A 343 0.41 -17.81 -11.90
CA ARG A 343 1.86 -17.70 -11.65
C ARG A 343 2.28 -16.25 -11.42
N ALA A 344 2.85 -15.98 -10.25
CA ALA A 344 3.58 -14.74 -10.00
C ALA A 344 5.00 -14.79 -10.61
N ARG A 345 5.49 -13.65 -11.09
CA ARG A 345 6.88 -13.43 -11.49
C ARG A 345 7.41 -12.23 -10.71
N GLY A 346 8.13 -12.50 -9.62
CA GLY A 346 8.48 -11.44 -8.70
C GLY A 346 7.24 -10.81 -8.04
N LEU A 347 7.45 -9.60 -7.55
CA LEU A 347 6.42 -8.72 -7.01
C LEU A 347 5.61 -7.95 -8.06
N ARG A 348 6.05 -7.99 -9.32
CA ARG A 348 5.60 -7.03 -10.34
C ARG A 348 4.57 -7.60 -11.31
N GLU A 349 4.48 -8.91 -11.46
CA GLU A 349 3.63 -9.51 -12.49
C GLU A 349 2.91 -10.75 -11.97
N LEU A 350 1.61 -10.82 -12.23
CA LEU A 350 0.78 -11.99 -11.96
C LEU A 350 0.13 -12.47 -13.26
N GLN A 351 0.45 -13.70 -13.67
CA GLN A 351 -0.29 -14.41 -14.71
C GLN A 351 -1.54 -15.05 -14.11
N LEU A 352 -2.70 -14.73 -14.67
CA LEU A 352 -4.01 -15.34 -14.37
C LEU A 352 -4.65 -15.81 -15.69
N GLY A 353 -4.59 -17.12 -15.96
CA GLY A 353 -5.10 -17.68 -17.21
C GLY A 353 -4.35 -17.13 -18.43
N GLU A 354 -5.09 -16.53 -19.37
CA GLU A 354 -4.53 -15.80 -20.52
C GLU A 354 -4.12 -14.35 -20.19
N GLN A 355 -4.47 -13.84 -19.02
CA GLN A 355 -4.24 -12.44 -18.63
C GLN A 355 -2.96 -12.28 -17.82
N THR A 356 -2.31 -11.13 -18.02
CA THR A 356 -1.18 -10.68 -17.20
C THR A 356 -1.58 -9.40 -16.49
N ILE A 357 -1.45 -9.40 -15.16
CA ILE A 357 -1.73 -8.26 -14.29
C ILE A 357 -0.38 -7.66 -13.88
N ASP A 358 -0.18 -6.37 -14.16
CA ASP A 358 0.95 -5.61 -13.63
C ASP A 358 0.63 -5.19 -12.20
N LEU A 359 1.51 -5.55 -11.27
CA LEU A 359 1.44 -5.22 -9.84
C LEU A 359 2.55 -4.26 -9.43
N GLY A 360 3.38 -3.80 -10.38
CA GLY A 360 4.59 -3.01 -10.11
C GLY A 360 4.35 -1.65 -9.44
N ALA A 361 3.12 -1.12 -9.51
CA ALA A 361 2.73 0.09 -8.81
C ALA A 361 2.18 -0.16 -7.39
N LEU A 362 1.95 -1.42 -7.01
CA LEU A 362 1.49 -1.80 -5.68
C LEU A 362 2.69 -1.89 -4.74
N GLU A 363 3.29 -0.73 -4.44
CA GLU A 363 4.55 -0.63 -3.70
C GLU A 363 4.48 -1.22 -2.29
N GLN A 364 3.29 -1.38 -1.73
CA GLN A 364 3.07 -2.01 -0.42
C GLN A 364 3.15 -3.53 -0.43
N LEU A 365 3.18 -4.20 -1.59
CA LEU A 365 3.59 -5.61 -1.66
C LEU A 365 5.08 -5.74 -1.30
N VAL A 366 5.41 -6.70 -0.45
CA VAL A 366 6.76 -6.91 0.10
C VAL A 366 7.39 -8.25 -0.30
N ASP A 367 6.59 -9.27 -0.60
CA ASP A 367 7.10 -10.59 -1.00
C ASP A 367 6.29 -11.24 -2.15
N ASP A 368 6.97 -12.01 -3.01
CA ASP A 368 6.36 -12.74 -4.13
C ASP A 368 5.21 -13.68 -3.68
N SER A 369 5.27 -14.19 -2.45
CA SER A 369 4.21 -15.02 -1.86
C SER A 369 2.87 -14.29 -1.75
N GLN A 370 2.88 -12.96 -1.60
CA GLN A 370 1.67 -12.14 -1.62
C GLN A 370 1.09 -12.03 -3.03
N ALA A 371 1.93 -11.83 -4.05
CA ALA A 371 1.50 -11.84 -5.44
C ALA A 371 0.89 -13.20 -5.84
N ARG A 372 1.45 -14.32 -5.33
CA ARG A 372 0.86 -15.65 -5.50
C ARG A 372 -0.49 -15.77 -4.79
N ALA A 373 -0.59 -15.28 -3.55
CA ALA A 373 -1.84 -15.30 -2.79
C ALA A 373 -2.96 -14.52 -3.49
N ILE A 374 -2.66 -13.36 -4.10
CA ILE A 374 -3.63 -12.64 -4.94
C ILE A 374 -4.17 -13.54 -6.05
N GLY A 375 -3.29 -14.28 -6.74
CA GLY A 375 -3.70 -15.22 -7.78
C GLY A 375 -4.61 -16.34 -7.27
N VAL A 376 -4.31 -16.89 -6.09
CA VAL A 376 -5.17 -17.89 -5.42
C VAL A 376 -6.53 -17.31 -5.08
N LEU A 377 -6.58 -16.10 -4.52
CA LEU A 377 -7.82 -15.40 -4.15
C LEU A 377 -8.67 -15.06 -5.38
N LEU A 378 -8.06 -14.65 -6.50
CA LEU A 378 -8.77 -14.41 -7.76
C LEU A 378 -9.35 -15.71 -8.34
N ALA A 379 -8.60 -16.81 -8.30
CA ALA A 379 -9.12 -18.11 -8.72
C ALA A 379 -10.26 -18.59 -7.81
N TRP A 380 -10.19 -18.32 -6.51
CA TRP A 380 -11.27 -18.59 -5.58
C TRP A 380 -12.51 -17.76 -5.90
N LEU A 381 -12.34 -16.46 -6.17
CA LEU A 381 -13.43 -15.56 -6.57
C LEU A 381 -14.08 -15.98 -7.89
N HIS A 382 -13.30 -16.49 -8.85
CA HIS A 382 -13.87 -17.05 -10.06
C HIS A 382 -14.83 -18.22 -9.79
N ALA A 383 -14.47 -19.09 -8.85
CA ALA A 383 -15.23 -20.30 -8.54
C ALA A 383 -16.42 -20.06 -7.60
N HIS A 384 -16.31 -19.12 -6.66
CA HIS A 384 -17.27 -18.93 -5.56
C HIS A 384 -17.91 -17.54 -5.51
N GLY A 385 -17.36 -16.57 -6.25
CA GLY A 385 -17.87 -15.20 -6.29
C GLY A 385 -19.28 -15.14 -6.88
N ARG A 386 -20.08 -14.20 -6.39
CA ARG A 386 -21.47 -14.01 -6.81
C ARG A 386 -21.58 -12.82 -7.75
N GLU A 387 -22.36 -12.97 -8.82
CA GLU A 387 -22.70 -11.83 -9.65
C GLU A 387 -23.51 -10.80 -8.84
N GLY A 388 -23.22 -9.53 -9.09
CA GLY A 388 -23.87 -8.43 -8.38
C GLY A 388 -23.17 -8.03 -7.08
N ASP A 389 -22.25 -8.81 -6.50
CA ASP A 389 -21.50 -8.34 -5.32
C ASP A 389 -20.56 -7.19 -5.69
N THR A 390 -20.41 -6.20 -4.80
CA THR A 390 -19.51 -5.07 -5.02
C THR A 390 -18.05 -5.51 -4.93
N LEU A 391 -17.13 -4.74 -5.53
CA LEU A 391 -15.69 -5.01 -5.46
C LEU A 391 -15.20 -5.23 -4.02
N ARG A 392 -15.62 -4.34 -3.11
CA ARG A 392 -15.29 -4.44 -1.69
C ARG A 392 -15.81 -5.74 -1.08
N VAL A 393 -17.08 -6.10 -1.32
CA VAL A 393 -17.69 -7.31 -0.78
C VAL A 393 -16.99 -8.57 -1.30
N GLN A 394 -16.67 -8.63 -2.59
CA GLN A 394 -15.93 -9.76 -3.17
C GLN A 394 -14.53 -9.89 -2.55
N ALA A 395 -13.79 -8.78 -2.44
CA ALA A 395 -12.48 -8.79 -1.79
C ALA A 395 -12.57 -9.28 -0.33
N ASP A 396 -13.56 -8.82 0.42
CA ASP A 396 -13.81 -9.26 1.80
C ASP A 396 -14.16 -10.74 1.90
N GLN A 397 -15.01 -11.26 1.02
CA GLN A 397 -15.38 -12.68 0.99
C GLN A 397 -14.16 -13.58 0.74
N ALA A 398 -13.28 -13.20 -0.21
CA ALA A 398 -12.08 -13.97 -0.50
C ALA A 398 -11.11 -13.99 0.70
N LEU A 399 -10.95 -12.85 1.37
CA LEU A 399 -10.09 -12.74 2.55
C LEU A 399 -10.68 -13.47 3.75
N ALA A 400 -12.00 -13.44 3.94
CA ALA A 400 -12.69 -14.20 4.97
C ALA A 400 -12.52 -15.71 4.74
N ALA A 401 -12.64 -16.18 3.49
CA ALA A 401 -12.39 -17.58 3.15
C ALA A 401 -10.94 -17.99 3.46
N ALA A 402 -9.97 -17.12 3.17
CA ALA A 402 -8.57 -17.36 3.53
C ALA A 402 -8.31 -17.33 5.03
N ALA A 403 -9.04 -16.52 5.80
CA ALA A 403 -8.95 -16.50 7.27
C ALA A 403 -9.57 -17.75 7.90
N GLU A 404 -10.70 -18.24 7.36
CA GLU A 404 -11.41 -19.42 7.85
C GLU A 404 -10.65 -20.72 7.54
N HIS A 405 -10.21 -20.90 6.30
CA HIS A 405 -9.60 -22.15 5.82
C HIS A 405 -8.06 -22.12 5.83
N GLY A 406 -7.47 -20.95 6.08
CA GLY A 406 -6.07 -20.67 5.74
C GLY A 406 -5.87 -20.52 4.23
N LEU A 407 -4.91 -19.68 3.81
CA LEU A 407 -4.50 -19.58 2.39
C LEU A 407 -4.13 -20.95 1.80
N HIS A 408 -3.55 -21.79 2.65
CA HIS A 408 -3.14 -23.14 2.34
C HIS A 408 -4.27 -24.17 2.25
N GLY A 409 -5.45 -23.85 2.79
CA GLY A 409 -6.68 -24.59 2.54
C GLY A 409 -7.30 -24.23 1.19
N LEU A 410 -6.99 -23.04 0.65
CA LEU A 410 -7.43 -22.62 -0.68
C LEU A 410 -6.52 -23.15 -1.80
N ASP A 411 -5.21 -23.23 -1.56
CA ASP A 411 -4.24 -23.79 -2.50
C ASP A 411 -3.07 -24.47 -1.77
N ALA A 412 -2.60 -25.61 -2.28
CA ALA A 412 -1.52 -26.39 -1.68
C ALA A 412 -0.11 -25.78 -1.88
N LEU A 413 0.01 -24.65 -2.57
CA LEU A 413 1.28 -23.94 -2.74
C LEU A 413 1.93 -23.61 -1.38
N PRO A 414 3.25 -23.90 -1.21
CA PRO A 414 3.93 -23.67 0.05
C PRO A 414 4.28 -22.20 0.31
N GLU A 415 4.35 -21.36 -0.73
CA GLU A 415 4.85 -19.98 -0.66
C GLU A 415 3.69 -18.97 -0.79
N LEU A 416 2.82 -18.90 0.23
CA LEU A 416 1.69 -17.98 0.27
C LEU A 416 1.78 -17.08 1.52
N ALA A 417 1.48 -15.80 1.35
CA ALA A 417 1.39 -14.83 2.44
C ALA A 417 0.12 -13.97 2.30
N GLY A 418 -0.42 -13.54 3.43
CA GLY A 418 -1.62 -12.69 3.48
C GLY A 418 -1.44 -11.38 2.72
N VAL A 419 -2.55 -10.88 2.18
CA VAL A 419 -2.67 -9.56 1.55
C VAL A 419 -3.87 -8.84 2.13
N ARG A 420 -3.93 -7.51 1.99
CA ARG A 420 -5.10 -6.74 2.42
C ARG A 420 -6.11 -6.65 1.29
N ARG A 421 -7.31 -6.16 1.62
CA ARG A 421 -8.35 -5.83 0.64
C ARG A 421 -7.84 -4.93 -0.47
N TYR A 422 -6.93 -4.01 -0.13
CA TYR A 422 -6.41 -2.98 -1.01
C TYR A 422 -5.60 -3.59 -2.15
N GLU A 423 -4.64 -4.47 -1.84
CA GLU A 423 -3.82 -5.12 -2.86
C GLU A 423 -4.65 -6.05 -3.76
N LEU A 424 -5.60 -6.81 -3.19
CA LEU A 424 -6.49 -7.68 -3.96
C LEU A 424 -7.39 -6.88 -4.90
N ALA A 425 -8.05 -5.84 -4.40
CA ALA A 425 -8.91 -4.97 -5.20
C ALA A 425 -8.11 -4.22 -6.27
N ALA A 426 -6.91 -3.77 -5.94
CA ALA A 426 -6.00 -3.10 -6.87
C ALA A 426 -5.56 -4.04 -8.01
N ALA A 427 -5.33 -5.33 -7.73
CA ALA A 427 -5.09 -6.34 -8.76
C ALA A 427 -6.31 -6.57 -9.66
N ILE A 428 -7.52 -6.64 -9.08
CA ILE A 428 -8.78 -6.72 -9.83
C ILE A 428 -8.92 -5.53 -10.80
N ASN A 429 -8.67 -4.31 -10.32
CA ASN A 429 -8.80 -3.09 -11.11
C ASN A 429 -7.84 -3.00 -12.30
N ARG A 430 -6.69 -3.69 -12.20
CA ARG A 430 -5.66 -3.73 -13.27
C ARG A 430 -5.86 -4.87 -14.26
N LEU A 431 -6.90 -5.68 -14.08
CA LEU A 431 -7.22 -6.75 -14.99
C LEU A 431 -7.83 -6.20 -16.29
N ARG A 432 -7.12 -6.37 -17.41
CA ARG A 432 -7.57 -5.87 -18.72
C ARG A 432 -8.87 -6.53 -19.22
N SER A 433 -9.17 -7.74 -18.75
CA SER A 433 -10.43 -8.46 -19.02
C SER A 433 -11.57 -8.12 -18.04
N LEU A 434 -11.38 -7.15 -17.13
CA LEU A 434 -12.40 -6.77 -16.16
C LEU A 434 -13.69 -6.34 -16.87
N ARG A 435 -14.80 -6.86 -16.37
CA ARG A 435 -16.17 -6.54 -16.77
C ARG A 435 -16.98 -6.28 -15.52
N LEU A 436 -17.83 -5.26 -15.57
CA LEU A 436 -18.76 -4.92 -14.50
C LEU A 436 -20.17 -5.42 -14.87
N VAL A 437 -21.03 -5.61 -13.87
CA VAL A 437 -22.45 -5.92 -14.08
C VAL A 437 -23.16 -4.73 -14.69
#